data_AF-A0A842ABY9-F1
#
_entry.id   AF-A0A842ABY9-F1
#
_cell.length_a   1.000
_cell.length_b   1.000
_cell.length_c   1.000
_cell.angle_alpha   90.00
_cell.angle_beta   90.00
_cell.angle_gamma   90.00
#
_symmetry.space_group_name_H-M   'P 1'
#
loop_
_entity.id
_entity.type
_entity.pdbx_description
1 polymer ?
#
loop_
_entity_poly.entity_id
_entity_poly.type
_entity_poly.pdbx_seq_one_letter_code
_entity_poly.pdbx_strand_id
1 'polypeptide(L)' 'MKKGDKVRTKYTSAMVSKGATGVVQDTKNADRFPAMALIDFGSCVCWMFVREVEFLK' A
#
# COMPACT_ATOMS: atom_id res chain seq x y z
N MET A 1 -1.72 5.84 -7.93
CA MET A 1 -1.56 4.40 -7.67
C MET A 1 -2.69 3.69 -8.39
N LYS A 2 -2.38 2.60 -9.09
CA LYS A 2 -3.30 1.75 -9.83
C LYS A 2 -2.96 0.29 -9.54
N LYS A 3 -3.91 -0.60 -9.84
CA LYS A 3 -3.71 -2.04 -9.74
C LYS A 3 -2.49 -2.48 -10.56
N GLY A 4 -1.65 -3.33 -9.97
CA GLY A 4 -0.42 -3.85 -10.56
C GLY A 4 0.84 -3.02 -10.27
N ASP A 5 0.71 -1.81 -9.72
CA ASP A 5 1.88 -1.02 -9.35
C ASP A 5 2.65 -1.69 -8.20
N LYS A 6 3.99 -1.66 -8.26
CA LYS A 6 4.84 -2.05 -7.15
C LYS A 6 5.07 -0.87 -6.23
N VAL A 7 4.97 -1.12 -4.94
CA VAL A 7 5.15 -0.10 -3.90
C VAL A 7 6.06 -0.59 -2.80
N ARG A 8 6.62 0.35 -2.04
CA ARG A 8 7.43 0.10 -0.85
C ARG A 8 6.88 0.88 0.34
N THR A 9 6.84 0.27 1.52
CA THR A 9 6.39 0.95 2.75
C THR A 9 7.43 1.96 3.24
N LYS A 10 6.97 3.17 3.61
CA LYS A 10 7.82 4.21 4.22
C LYS A 10 7.97 4.04 5.74
N TYR A 11 7.00 3.36 6.36
CA TYR A 11 6.90 3.19 7.81
C TYR A 11 6.59 1.74 8.18
N THR A 12 6.91 1.37 9.42
CA THR A 12 6.50 0.10 10.01
C THR A 12 5.07 0.24 10.51
N SER A 13 4.20 -0.68 10.07
CA SER A 13 2.84 -0.84 10.62
C SER A 13 2.80 -2.04 11.55
N ALA A 14 1.63 -2.34 12.13
CA ALA A 14 1.43 -3.54 12.95
C ALA A 14 1.69 -4.85 12.19
N MET A 15 1.50 -4.85 10.86
CA MET A 15 1.55 -6.07 10.03
C MET A 15 2.73 -6.10 9.06
N VAL A 16 3.29 -4.94 8.72
CA VAL A 16 4.25 -4.80 7.61
C VAL A 16 5.40 -3.90 8.04
N SER A 17 6.63 -4.43 7.98
CA SER A 17 7.84 -3.68 8.28
C SER A 17 8.09 -2.56 7.28
N LYS A 18 8.77 -1.49 7.71
CA LYS A 18 9.30 -0.46 6.81
C LYS A 18 10.19 -1.08 5.73
N GLY A 19 10.08 -0.58 4.50
CA GLY A 19 10.86 -1.06 3.37
C GLY A 19 10.33 -2.33 2.70
N ALA A 20 9.26 -2.93 3.22
CA ALA A 20 8.60 -4.06 2.58
C ALA A 20 8.02 -3.66 1.23
N THR A 21 8.12 -4.55 0.26
CA THR A 21 7.63 -4.35 -1.10
C THR A 21 6.37 -5.16 -1.36
N GLY A 22 5.43 -4.57 -2.08
CA GLY A 22 4.16 -5.23 -2.39
C GLY A 22 3.59 -4.75 -3.71
N VAL A 23 2.52 -5.42 -4.13
CA VAL A 23 1.79 -5.12 -5.37
C VAL A 23 0.41 -4.59 -5.02
N VAL A 24 0.03 -3.46 -5.62
CA VAL A 24 -1.31 -2.89 -5.43
C VAL A 24 -2.35 -3.76 -6.12
N GLN A 25 -3.33 -4.22 -5.36
CA GLN A 25 -4.44 -5.03 -5.84
C GLN A 25 -5.69 -4.20 -6.12
N ASP A 26 -5.91 -3.16 -5.32
CA ASP A 26 -7.05 -2.26 -5.45
C ASP A 26 -6.74 -0.90 -4.82
N THR A 27 -7.49 0.14 -5.21
CA THR A 27 -7.38 1.47 -4.62
C THR A 27 -8.77 2.04 -4.32
N LYS A 28 -8.92 2.63 -3.14
CA LYS A 28 -10.15 3.34 -2.75
C LYS A 28 -9.83 4.79 -2.47
N ASN A 29 -10.55 5.66 -3.14
CA ASN A 29 -10.56 7.08 -2.86
C ASN A 29 -12.02 7.48 -2.57
N ALA A 30 -12.28 7.93 -1.35
CA ALA A 30 -13.61 8.35 -0.92
C ALA A 30 -13.48 9.76 -0.35
N ASP A 31 -14.42 10.66 -0.65
CA ASP A 31 -14.29 12.09 -0.35
C ASP A 31 -14.06 12.41 1.15
N ARG A 32 -14.44 11.50 2.06
CA ARG A 32 -14.30 11.67 3.52
C ARG A 32 -13.12 10.92 4.14
N PHE A 33 -12.38 10.12 3.37
CA PHE A 33 -11.27 9.32 3.89
C PHE A 33 -10.01 9.51 3.03
N PRO A 34 -8.81 9.53 3.65
CA PRO A 34 -7.58 9.55 2.88
C PRO A 34 -7.53 8.36 1.92
N ALA A 35 -6.99 8.57 0.72
CA ALA A 35 -6.86 7.51 -0.27
C ALA A 35 -6.10 6.30 0.31
N MET A 36 -6.65 5.10 0.08
CA MET A 36 -6.07 3.84 0.53
C MET A 36 -5.81 2.91 -0.66
N ALA A 37 -4.85 2.01 -0.48
CA ALA A 37 -4.54 0.94 -1.43
C ALA A 37 -4.57 -0.40 -0.70
N LEU A 38 -5.19 -1.41 -1.32
CA LEU A 38 -5.05 -2.80 -0.91
C LEU A 38 -3.76 -3.31 -1.51
N ILE A 39 -2.81 -3.71 -0.68
CA ILE A 39 -1.48 -4.12 -1.11
C ILE A 39 -1.24 -5.56 -0.67
N ASP A 40 -0.76 -6.36 -1.60
CA ASP A 40 -0.30 -7.72 -1.36
C ASP A 40 1.23 -7.72 -1.19
N PHE A 41 1.69 -8.07 0.01
CA PHE A 41 3.10 -8.20 0.37
C PHE A 41 3.60 -9.66 0.29
N GLY A 42 2.81 -10.58 -0.27
CA GLY A 42 3.10 -12.01 -0.38
C GLY A 42 2.83 -12.81 0.89
N SER A 43 3.18 -12.26 2.07
CA SER A 43 2.89 -12.88 3.38
C SER A 43 1.56 -12.42 3.99
N CYS A 44 1.07 -11.25 3.58
CA CYS A 44 -0.20 -10.69 4.01
C CYS A 44 -0.74 -9.72 2.96
N VAL A 45 -2.05 -9.48 3.04
CA VAL A 45 -2.74 -8.47 2.23
C VAL A 45 -3.42 -7.50 3.19
N CYS A 46 -3.15 -6.20 3.05
CA CYS A 46 -3.72 -5.18 3.94
C CYS A 46 -4.01 -3.87 3.21
N TRP A 47 -4.97 -3.12 3.76
CA TRP A 47 -5.22 -1.74 3.34
C TRP A 47 -4.19 -0.83 4.01
N MET A 48 -3.52 -0.01 3.20
CA MET A 48 -2.61 1.04 3.67
C MET A 48 -2.99 2.39 3.09
N PHE A 49 -2.66 3.48 3.78
CA PHE A 49 -2.85 4.79 3.19
C PHE A 49 -1.83 5.01 2.07
N VAL A 50 -2.28 5.60 0.95
CA VAL A 50 -1.43 5.89 -0.22
C VAL A 50 -0.21 6.74 0.17
N ARG A 51 -0.33 7.60 1.19
CA ARG A 51 0.78 8.43 1.70
C ARG A 51 1.87 7.63 2.42
N GLU A 52 1.56 6.44 2.94
CA GLU A 52 2.49 5.59 3.73
C GLU A 52 3.36 4.70 2.86
N VAL A 53 3.11 4.67 1.56
CA VAL A 53 3.89 3.89 0.60
C VAL A 53 4.44 4.79 -0.50
N GLU A 54 5.51 4.36 -1.12
CA GLU A 54 6.12 4.99 -2.28
C GLU A 54 6.12 4.04 -3.46
N PHE A 55 6.06 4.61 -4.65
CA PHE A 55 6.12 3.83 -5.87
C PHE A 55 7.53 3.33 -6.15
N LEU A 56 7.62 2.09 -6.59
CA LEU A 56 8.82 1.54 -7.20
C LEU A 56 8.62 1.59 -8.72
N LYS A 57 9.50 2.33 -9.42
CA LYS A 57 9.54 2.36 -10.88
C LYS A 57 9.88 1.00 -11.46
#